data_AF-A0A0C2IWJ6-F1
#
_entry.id   AF-A0A0C2IWJ6-F1
#
_cell.length_a   1.000
_cell.length_b   1.000
_cell.length_c   1.000
_cell.angle_alpha   90.00
_cell.angle_beta   90.00
_cell.angle_gamma   90.00
#
_symmetry.space_group_name_H-M   'P 1'
#
loop_
_entity.id
_entity.type
_entity.pdbx_description
1 polymer ?
#
loop_
_entity_poly.entity_id
_entity_poly.type
_entity_poly.pdbx_seq_one_letter_code
_entity_poly.pdbx_strand_id
1 'polypeptide(L)'
;MSFEYINNFTYTVFKKLYSSQNFKGNLAFSHLSLYVILASMNVGLRVTSYNQISNFIGEDFSELDDKNFWRSTQTAKKWNKLQSLAAIISKMRSALFSSCNIDIHFRRMSN
;
A
#
# COMPACT_ATOMS: atom_id res chain seq x y z
N MET A 1 10.57 10.87 0.59
CA MET A 1 10.72 9.41 0.43
C MET A 1 11.22 9.13 -0.99
N SER A 2 12.30 8.36 -1.14
CA SER A 2 12.86 8.06 -2.47
C SER A 2 12.07 6.93 -3.15
N PHE A 3 12.03 6.94 -4.48
CA PHE A 3 11.42 5.87 -5.27
C PHE A 3 12.07 4.50 -5.00
N GLU A 4 13.39 4.50 -4.75
CA GLU A 4 14.16 3.30 -4.44
C GLU A 4 13.68 2.63 -3.14
N TYR A 5 13.44 3.41 -2.09
CA TYR A 5 12.95 2.90 -0.82
C TYR A 5 11.57 2.24 -0.98
N ILE A 6 10.66 2.91 -1.70
CA ILE A 6 9.30 2.42 -1.96
C ILE A 6 9.33 1.12 -2.78
N ASN A 7 10.20 1.04 -3.79
CA ASN A 7 10.37 -0.15 -4.62
C ASN A 7 10.93 -1.32 -3.81
N ASN A 8 11.95 -1.08 -2.98
CA ASN A 8 12.53 -2.11 -2.12
C ASN A 8 11.53 -2.63 -1.08
N PHE A 9 10.76 -1.73 -0.46
CA PHE A 9 9.67 -2.10 0.45
C PHE A 9 8.64 -2.98 -0.26
N THR A 10 8.13 -2.52 -1.40
CA THR A 10 7.10 -3.23 -2.18
C THR A 10 7.59 -4.61 -2.60
N TYR A 11 8.82 -4.70 -3.11
CA TYR A 11 9.45 -5.94 -3.50
C TYR A 11 9.61 -6.90 -2.31
N THR A 12 10.05 -6.40 -1.15
CA THR A 12 10.25 -7.21 0.05
C THR A 12 8.94 -7.85 0.52
N VAL A 13 7.87 -7.06 0.60
CA VAL A 13 6.55 -7.55 0.99
C VAL A 13 6.02 -8.54 -0.04
N PHE A 14 6.08 -8.20 -1.34
CA PHE A 14 5.64 -9.07 -2.40
C PHE A 14 6.35 -10.43 -2.37
N LYS A 15 7.69 -10.42 -2.24
CA LYS A 15 8.50 -11.63 -2.16
C LYS A 15 8.10 -12.49 -0.96
N LYS A 16 7.86 -11.87 0.21
CA LYS A 16 7.43 -12.59 1.41
C LYS A 16 6.06 -13.21 1.22
N LEU A 17 5.09 -12.44 0.70
CA LEU A 17 3.74 -12.91 0.39
C LEU A 17 3.74 -14.03 -0.64
N TYR A 18 4.58 -13.94 -1.67
CA TYR A 18 4.71 -14.98 -2.69
C TYR A 18 5.32 -16.25 -2.09
N SER A 19 6.38 -16.13 -1.29
CA SER A 19 7.07 -17.27 -0.68
C SER A 19 6.26 -17.97 0.42
N SER A 20 5.33 -17.27 1.06
CA SER A 20 4.48 -17.83 2.13
C SER A 20 3.26 -18.59 1.59
N GLN A 21 3.00 -18.52 0.28
CA GLN A 21 1.87 -19.26 -0.29
C GLN A 21 2.28 -20.71 -0.51
N ASN A 22 1.45 -21.63 -0.01
CA ASN A 22 1.50 -23.04 -0.39
C ASN A 22 0.81 -23.31 -1.75
N PHE A 23 0.60 -22.27 -2.55
CA PHE A 23 -0.13 -22.30 -3.81
C PHE A 23 0.65 -21.55 -4.90
N LYS A 24 0.62 -22.07 -6.14
CA LYS A 24 1.40 -21.56 -7.28
C LYS A 24 0.60 -20.64 -8.22
N GLY A 25 -0.53 -20.10 -7.76
CA GLY A 25 -1.34 -19.21 -8.60
C GLY A 25 -0.83 -17.78 -8.63
N ASN A 26 -1.66 -16.92 -9.21
CA ASN A 26 -1.32 -15.52 -9.38
C ASN A 26 -1.44 -14.76 -8.07
N LEU A 27 -0.49 -13.87 -7.83
CA LEU A 27 -0.52 -12.91 -6.73
C LEU A 27 -0.68 -11.50 -7.30
N ALA A 28 -1.78 -10.85 -6.95
CA ALA A 28 -1.98 -9.42 -7.15
C ALA A 28 -1.93 -8.70 -5.81
N PHE A 29 -1.24 -7.56 -5.76
CA PHE A 29 -1.02 -6.81 -4.54
C PHE A 29 -0.98 -5.31 -4.84
N SER A 30 -1.59 -4.50 -3.96
CA SER A 30 -1.58 -3.04 -4.06
C SER A 30 -0.67 -2.45 -2.99
N HIS A 31 0.51 -2.00 -3.41
CA HIS A 31 1.47 -1.32 -2.54
C HIS A 31 0.84 -0.09 -1.87
N LEU A 32 0.12 0.74 -2.64
CA LEU A 32 -0.47 1.97 -2.14
C LEU A 32 -1.52 1.68 -1.06
N SER A 33 -2.34 0.65 -1.25
CA SER A 33 -3.34 0.25 -0.27
C SER A 33 -2.68 -0.27 1.02
N LEU A 34 -1.63 -1.08 0.90
CA LEU A 34 -0.88 -1.54 2.08
C LEU A 34 -0.25 -0.37 2.83
N TYR A 35 0.34 0.57 2.10
CA TYR A 35 0.96 1.76 2.68
C TYR A 35 -0.05 2.59 3.49
N VAL A 36 -1.25 2.82 2.93
CA VAL A 36 -2.37 3.49 3.61
C VAL A 36 -2.79 2.74 4.88
N ILE A 37 -2.88 1.41 4.84
CA ILE A 37 -3.26 0.60 6.00
C ILE A 37 -2.19 0.69 7.11
N LEU A 38 -0.91 0.49 6.78
CA LEU A 38 0.19 0.50 7.75
C LEU A 38 0.28 1.85 8.47
N ALA A 39 0.09 2.94 7.74
CA ALA A 39 0.09 4.26 8.32
C ALA A 39 -1.13 4.57 9.17
N SER A 40 -2.31 4.11 8.75
CA SER A 40 -3.53 4.24 9.56
C SER A 40 -3.37 3.51 10.89
N MET A 41 -2.73 2.34 10.87
CA MET A 41 -2.34 1.63 12.10
C MET A 41 -1.35 2.45 12.92
N ASN A 42 -0.33 3.03 12.27
CA ASN A 42 0.75 3.74 12.95
C ASN A 42 0.28 4.91 13.82
N VAL A 43 -0.78 5.63 13.40
CA VAL A 43 -1.40 6.72 14.18
C VAL A 43 -1.87 6.25 15.57
N GLY A 44 -2.27 4.98 15.70
CA GLY A 44 -2.69 4.40 16.97
C GLY A 44 -1.57 3.75 17.80
N LEU A 45 -0.38 3.61 17.22
CA LEU A 45 0.75 2.93 17.86
C LEU A 45 1.55 3.91 18.72
N ARG A 46 2.33 3.34 19.65
CA ARG A 46 3.25 4.10 20.52
C ARG A 46 4.61 3.45 20.58
N VAL A 47 5.62 4.26 20.89
CA VAL A 47 6.99 3.84 21.23
C VAL A 47 7.56 2.85 20.20
N THR A 48 7.77 1.58 20.57
CA THR A 48 8.50 0.61 19.76
C THR A 48 7.75 0.26 18.49
N SER A 49 6.45 -0.02 18.57
CA SER A 49 5.65 -0.39 17.39
C SER A 49 5.50 0.79 16.43
N TYR A 50 5.36 2.01 16.98
CA TYR A 50 5.39 3.24 16.19
C TYR A 50 6.70 3.37 15.42
N ASN A 51 7.83 3.29 16.12
CA ASN A 51 9.15 3.42 15.51
C ASN A 51 9.40 2.33 14.45
N GLN A 52 8.97 1.09 14.71
CA GLN A 52 9.11 0.00 13.75
C GLN A 52 8.34 0.27 12.46
N ILE A 53 7.06 0.67 12.55
CA ILE A 53 6.27 0.96 11.35
C ILE A 53 6.77 2.22 10.66
N SER A 54 7.01 3.32 11.39
CA SER A 54 7.57 4.57 10.83
C SER A 54 8.87 4.31 10.07
N ASN A 55 9.79 3.54 10.64
CA ASN A 55 11.05 3.17 9.99
C ASN A 55 10.87 2.20 8.83
N PHE A 56 9.86 1.33 8.88
CA PHE A 56 9.57 0.35 7.84
C PHE A 56 8.88 0.96 6.63
N ILE A 57 8.06 1.99 6.84
CA ILE A 57 7.43 2.72 5.75
C ILE A 57 8.23 3.95 5.33
N GLY A 58 9.18 4.42 6.16
CA GLY A 58 10.09 5.54 5.91
C GLY A 58 9.48 6.93 6.13
N GLU A 59 8.45 7.04 6.97
CA GLU A 59 7.71 8.28 7.24
C GLU A 59 7.66 8.55 8.75
N ASP A 60 7.83 9.80 9.14
CA ASP A 60 7.56 10.25 10.51
C ASP A 60 6.14 10.84 10.58
N PHE A 61 5.37 10.39 11.58
CA PHE A 61 4.00 10.79 11.83
C PHE A 61 3.84 11.61 13.09
N SER A 62 4.94 12.06 13.69
CA SER A 62 4.95 12.85 14.91
C SER A 62 4.05 14.10 14.81
N GLU A 63 3.93 14.67 13.61
CA GLU A 63 3.02 15.78 13.32
C GLU A 63 1.54 15.45 13.59
N LEU A 64 1.13 14.18 13.46
CA LEU A 64 -0.25 13.75 13.65
C LEU A 64 -0.64 13.58 15.12
N ASP A 65 0.32 13.59 16.04
CA ASP A 65 0.06 13.48 17.48
C ASP A 65 -0.54 14.77 18.07
N ASP A 66 -0.37 15.92 17.39
CA ASP A 66 -0.96 17.19 17.82
C ASP A 66 -2.47 17.21 17.57
N LYS A 67 -3.25 16.99 18.64
CA LYS A 67 -4.71 16.96 18.60
C LYS A 67 -5.35 18.24 18.07
N ASN A 68 -4.68 19.39 18.17
CA ASN A 68 -5.24 20.68 17.77
C ASN A 68 -5.02 20.96 16.28
N PHE A 69 -3.92 20.49 15.71
CA PHE A 69 -3.49 20.90 14.36
C PHE A 69 -3.26 19.75 13.37
N TRP A 70 -3.38 18.48 13.80
CA TRP A 70 -3.05 17.30 12.97
C TRP A 70 -3.67 17.35 11.57
N ARG A 71 -4.91 17.81 11.42
CA ARG A 71 -5.62 17.89 10.11
C ARG A 71 -4.97 18.85 9.11
N SER A 72 -4.28 19.87 9.59
CA SER A 72 -3.65 20.90 8.77
C SER A 72 -2.20 20.58 8.39
N THR A 73 -1.62 19.56 9.04
CA THR A 73 -0.24 19.14 8.83
C THR A 73 0.00 18.71 7.38
N GLN A 74 1.25 18.86 6.95
CA GLN A 74 1.65 18.42 5.61
C GLN A 74 1.52 16.91 5.47
N THR A 75 1.81 16.18 6.55
CA THR A 75 1.60 14.74 6.66
C THR A 75 0.14 14.38 6.40
N ALA A 76 -0.83 14.94 7.12
CA ALA A 76 -2.25 14.62 6.93
C ALA A 76 -2.74 14.92 5.49
N LYS A 77 -2.31 16.03 4.89
CA LYS A 77 -2.65 16.38 3.50
C LYS A 77 -2.13 15.34 2.51
N LYS A 78 -0.87 14.92 2.66
CA LYS A 78 -0.26 13.86 1.84
C LYS A 78 -1.03 12.54 1.99
N TRP A 79 -1.37 12.14 3.21
CA TRP A 79 -2.10 10.90 3.48
C TRP A 79 -3.50 10.89 2.91
N ASN A 80 -4.27 11.97 3.07
CA ASN A 80 -5.60 12.10 2.47
C ASN A 80 -5.54 11.98 0.94
N LYS A 81 -4.51 12.55 0.31
CA LYS A 81 -4.28 12.39 -1.13
C LYS A 81 -3.99 10.94 -1.51
N LEU A 82 -3.12 10.24 -0.77
CA LEU A 82 -2.78 8.84 -1.03
C LEU A 82 -3.98 7.91 -0.81
N GLN A 83 -4.78 8.15 0.22
CA GLN A 83 -6.02 7.40 0.47
C GLN A 83 -7.02 7.59 -0.67
N SER A 84 -7.20 8.82 -1.15
CA SER A 84 -8.07 9.12 -2.29
C SER A 84 -7.59 8.40 -3.57
N LEU A 85 -6.28 8.44 -3.84
CA LEU A 85 -5.68 7.71 -4.97
C LEU A 85 -5.86 6.19 -4.83
N ALA A 86 -5.69 5.63 -3.64
CA ALA A 86 -5.91 4.21 -3.38
C ALA A 86 -7.36 3.82 -3.67
N ALA A 87 -8.32 4.64 -3.24
CA ALA A 87 -9.74 4.43 -3.51
C ALA A 87 -10.06 4.48 -5.01
N ILE A 88 -9.49 5.44 -5.74
CA ILE A 88 -9.66 5.54 -7.20
C ILE A 88 -9.09 4.30 -7.90
N ILE A 89 -7.85 3.92 -7.58
CA ILE A 89 -7.17 2.76 -8.19
C ILE A 89 -7.92 1.47 -7.88
N SER A 90 -8.44 1.30 -6.66
CA SER A 90 -9.22 0.11 -6.27
C SER A 90 -10.51 -0.07 -7.08
N LYS A 91 -11.05 1.02 -7.64
CA LYS A 91 -12.26 1.03 -8.47
C LYS A 91 -11.94 1.10 -9.96
N MET A 92 -10.66 1.17 -10.33
CA MET A 92 -10.24 1.32 -11.70
C MET A 92 -10.55 0.03 -12.48
N ARG A 93 -11.36 0.17 -13.53
CA ARG A 93 -11.57 -0.92 -14.48
C ARG A 93 -10.34 -1.03 -15.35
N SER A 94 -9.73 -2.20 -15.41
CA SER A 94 -8.68 -2.52 -16.37
C SER A 94 -9.23 -3.42 -17.46
N ALA A 95 -8.76 -3.20 -18.69
CA ALA A 95 -9.06 -4.07 -19.82
C ALA A 95 -7.74 -4.60 -20.37
N LEU A 96 -7.65 -5.91 -20.55
CA LEU A 96 -6.51 -6.57 -21.18
C LEU A 96 -6.88 -6.91 -22.62
N PHE A 97 -6.22 -6.27 -23.59
CA PHE A 97 -6.31 -6.62 -25.00
C PHE A 97 -5.15 -7.55 -25.34
N SER A 98 -5.44 -8.76 -25.80
CA SER A 98 -4.44 -9.73 -26.22
C SER A 98 -4.84 -10.36 -27.54
N SER A 99 -3.86 -10.51 -28.44
CA SER A 99 -4.00 -11.30 -29.67
C SER A 99 -3.90 -12.81 -29.40
N CYS A 100 -3.46 -13.20 -28.20
CA CYS A 100 -3.34 -14.58 -27.78
C CYS A 100 -4.57 -15.03 -26.98
N ASN A 101 -4.85 -16.33 -27.03
CA ASN A 101 -5.94 -16.89 -26.24
C ASN A 101 -5.56 -16.86 -24.75
N ILE A 102 -6.22 -16.01 -23.97
CA ILE A 102 -6.02 -15.93 -22.53
C ILE A 102 -6.69 -17.13 -21.88
N ASP A 103 -5.95 -17.85 -21.04
CA ASP A 103 -6.47 -18.99 -20.29
C ASP A 103 -7.74 -18.61 -19.50
N ILE A 104 -8.74 -19.50 -19.51
CA ILE A 104 -10.07 -19.23 -18.97
C ILE A 104 -10.06 -18.89 -17.47
N HIS A 105 -9.05 -19.35 -16.72
CA HIS A 105 -8.88 -19.01 -15.31
C HIS A 105 -8.51 -17.53 -15.10
N PHE A 106 -7.81 -16.91 -16.06
CA PHE A 106 -7.46 -15.49 -16.00
C PHE A 106 -8.64 -14.60 -16.43
N ARG A 107 -9.50 -15.08 -17.32
CA ARG A 107 -10.67 -14.34 -17.81
C ARG A 107 -11.72 -14.06 -16.71
N ARG A 108 -11.83 -14.95 -15.72
CA ARG A 108 -12.76 -14.82 -14.60
C ARG A 108 -12.34 -13.77 -13.56
N MET A 109 -11.07 -13.40 -13.51
CA MET A 109 -10.56 -12.38 -12.58
C MET A 109 -10.73 -10.95 -13.13
N SER A 110 -11.21 -10.80 -14.36
CA SER A 110 -11.30 -9.51 -15.08
C SER A 110 -12.71 -8.90 -15.12
N ASN A 111 -13.71 -9.56 -14.51
CA ASN A 111 -15.12 -9.13 -14.52
C ASN A 111 -15.59 -8.72 -13.12
#